data_AF-A0A518H324-F1
#
_entry.id   AF-A0A518H324-F1
#
_cell.length_a   1.000
_cell.length_b   1.000
_cell.length_c   1.000
_cell.angle_alpha   90.00
_cell.angle_beta   90.00
_cell.angle_gamma   90.00
#
_symmetry.space_group_name_H-M   'P 1'
#
loop_
_entity.id
_entity.type
_entity.pdbx_description
1 polymer ?
#
loop_
_entity_poly.entity_id
_entity_poly.type
_entity_poly.pdbx_seq_one_letter_code
_entity_poly.pdbx_strand_id
1 'polypeptide(L)' 'MPIELTEQQQQRALGSPGEHLRQVVDPRAGATYILIPESEYEAVREAIEDRRVQRAIRATALRNAAGRMDEGP' A
#
# COMPACT_ATOMS: atom_id res chain seq x y z
N MET A 1 -3.58 -8.47 -16.37
CA MET A 1 -3.54 -7.36 -17.34
C MET A 1 -2.31 -6.52 -17.03
N PRO A 2 -1.21 -6.65 -17.79
CA PRO A 2 -0.05 -5.79 -17.60
C PRO A 2 -0.40 -4.34 -18.02
N ILE A 3 0.05 -3.37 -17.24
CA ILE A 3 -0.10 -1.94 -17.56
C ILE A 3 1.08 -1.59 -18.46
N GLU A 4 0.84 -1.37 -19.75
CA GLU A 4 1.88 -0.91 -20.67
C GLU A 4 1.97 0.62 -20.64
N LEU A 5 3.13 1.12 -20.24
CA LEU A 5 3.44 2.54 -20.22
C LEU A 5 3.98 2.98 -21.57
N THR A 6 3.55 4.14 -22.06
CA THR A 6 4.14 4.79 -23.25
C THR A 6 5.59 5.22 -22.98
N GLU A 7 6.43 5.34 -24.02
CA GLU A 7 7.85 5.73 -23.86
C GLU A 7 8.02 7.07 -23.13
N GLN A 8 7.13 8.03 -23.38
CA GLN A 8 7.12 9.31 -22.65
C GLN A 8 6.78 9.13 -21.17
N GLN A 9 5.87 8.21 -20.82
CA GLN A 9 5.56 7.87 -19.43
C GLN A 9 6.72 7.11 -18.78
N GLN A 10 7.44 6.26 -19.51
CA GLN A 10 8.63 5.57 -19.00
C GLN A 10 9.77 6.54 -18.72
N GLN A 11 10.10 7.43 -19.66
CA GLN A 11 11.14 8.46 -19.47
C GLN A 11 10.77 9.44 -18.34
N ARG A 12 9.48 9.82 -18.27
CA ARG A 12 8.98 10.65 -17.18
C ARG A 12 8.89 9.87 -15.87
N ALA A 13 8.78 8.55 -15.84
CA ALA A 13 8.86 7.72 -14.63
C ALA A 13 10.30 7.55 -14.13
N LEU A 14 11.27 7.39 -15.03
CA LEU A 14 12.67 7.11 -14.71
C LEU A 14 13.52 8.38 -14.51
N GLY A 15 13.08 9.54 -15.01
CA GLY A 15 13.92 10.74 -15.14
C GLY A 15 13.91 11.76 -13.99
N SER A 16 13.50 11.43 -12.76
CA SER A 16 13.55 12.38 -11.62
C SER A 16 14.35 11.76 -10.49
N PRO A 17 15.61 12.18 -10.31
CA PRO A 17 16.38 11.84 -9.13
C PRO A 17 15.84 12.68 -7.98
N GLY A 18 14.97 12.09 -7.15
CA GLY A 18 14.46 12.76 -5.95
C GLY A 18 13.35 11.98 -5.28
N GLU A 19 13.73 11.12 -4.35
CA GLU A 19 13.09 10.64 -3.09
C GLU A 19 11.57 10.44 -2.95
N HIS A 20 10.74 10.78 -3.92
CA HIS A 20 9.29 10.69 -3.82
C HIS A 20 8.80 9.59 -4.75
N LEU A 21 8.27 8.53 -4.16
CA LEU A 21 7.58 7.46 -4.86
C LEU A 21 6.57 8.07 -5.84
N ARG A 22 6.72 7.77 -7.13
CA ARG A 22 5.95 8.44 -8.18
C ARG A 22 4.53 7.92 -8.21
N GLN A 23 3.58 8.84 -8.23
CA GLN A 23 2.16 8.52 -8.29
C GLN A 23 1.67 8.57 -9.74
N VAL A 24 0.87 7.56 -10.12
CA VAL A 24 0.17 7.49 -11.39
C VAL A 24 -1.33 7.43 -11.10
N VAL A 25 -2.09 8.37 -11.64
CA VAL A 25 -3.54 8.39 -11.50
C VAL A 25 -4.16 7.68 -12.70
N ASP A 26 -4.98 6.66 -12.45
CA ASP A 26 -5.85 6.05 -13.45
C ASP A 26 -7.24 6.70 -13.37
N PRO A 27 -7.59 7.57 -14.33
CA PRO A 27 -8.88 8.26 -14.34
C PRO A 27 -10.06 7.33 -14.67
N ARG A 28 -9.83 6.15 -15.27
CA ARG A 28 -10.88 5.19 -15.58
C ARG A 28 -11.27 4.36 -14.37
N ALA A 29 -10.29 3.97 -13.56
CA ALA A 29 -10.52 3.24 -12.32
C ALA A 29 -10.78 4.17 -11.11
N GLY A 30 -10.50 5.47 -11.23
CA GLY A 30 -10.54 6.39 -10.09
C GLY A 30 -9.50 6.04 -9.02
N ALA A 31 -8.40 5.40 -9.43
CA ALA A 31 -7.38 4.85 -8.54
C ALA A 31 -6.06 5.59 -8.71
N THR A 32 -5.31 5.71 -7.61
CA THR A 32 -3.95 6.24 -7.60
C THR A 32 -2.99 5.10 -7.30
N TYR A 33 -2.05 4.87 -8.20
CA TYR A 33 -0.98 3.90 -8.07
C TYR A 33 0.29 4.59 -7.62
N ILE A 34 1.06 3.92 -6.77
CA ILE A 34 2.39 4.35 -6.37
C ILE A 34 3.39 3.40 -7.03
N LEU A 35 4.29 3.96 -7.84
CA LEU A 35 5.37 3.21 -8.48
C LEU A 35 6.53 3.11 -7.50
N ILE A 36 7.01 1.88 -7.32
CA ILE A 36 8.13 1.55 -6.44
C ILE A 36 9.21 0.93 -7.33
N PRO A 37 10.48 1.30 -7.18
CA PRO A 37 11.59 0.62 -7.84
C PRO A 37 11.57 -0.89 -7.52
N GLU A 38 11.93 -1.73 -8.50
CA GLU A 38 11.96 -3.19 -8.30
C GLU A 38 12.86 -3.58 -7.11
N SER A 39 13.99 -2.88 -6.94
CA SER A 39 14.92 -3.08 -5.83
C SER A 39 14.30 -2.83 -4.44
N GLU A 40 13.23 -2.04 -4.36
CA GLU A 40 12.54 -1.68 -3.12
C GLU A 40 11.21 -2.42 -2.96
N TYR A 41 10.73 -3.10 -4.01
CA TYR A 41 9.41 -3.72 -4.04
C TYR A 41 9.20 -4.70 -2.90
N GLU A 42 10.14 -5.61 -2.68
CA GLU A 42 10.00 -6.66 -1.68
C GLU A 42 9.97 -6.11 -0.26
N ALA A 43 10.82 -5.12 0.04
CA ALA A 43 10.87 -4.47 1.34
C ALA A 43 9.57 -3.69 1.63
N VAL A 44 9.01 -3.00 0.63
CA VAL A 44 7.74 -2.30 0.80
C VAL A 44 6.57 -3.28 0.91
N ARG A 45 6.59 -4.38 0.14
CA ARG A 45 5.58 -5.45 0.22
C ARG A 45 5.50 -6.02 1.63
N GLU A 46 6.64 -6.41 2.20
CA GLU A 46 6.75 -6.95 3.55
C GLU A 46 6.24 -5.96 4.60
N ALA A 47 6.65 -4.69 4.52
CA ALA A 47 6.20 -3.66 5.46
C ALA A 47 4.68 -3.40 5.42
N ILE A 48 4.05 -3.50 4.25
CA ILE A 48 2.59 -3.37 4.11
C ILE A 48 1.88 -4.59 4.70
N GLU A 49 2.39 -5.79 4.43
CA GLU A 49 1.83 -7.05 4.96
C GLU A 49 1.90 -7.06 6.49
N ASP A 50 3.04 -6.70 7.07
CA ASP A 50 3.22 -6.60 8.52
C ASP A 50 2.23 -5.62 9.16
N ARG A 51 2.08 -4.43 8.56
CA ARG A 51 1.13 -3.43 9.05
C ARG A 51 -0.31 -3.92 8.97
N ARG A 52 -0.66 -4.71 7.95
CA ARG A 52 -1.98 -5.31 7.80
C ARG A 52 -2.24 -6.35 8.89
N VAL A 53 -1.26 -7.21 9.17
CA VAL A 53 -1.34 -8.21 10.25
C VAL A 53 -1.50 -7.53 11.60
N GLN A 54 -0.69 -6.52 11.90
CA GLN A 54 -0.78 -5.75 13.16
C GLN A 54 -2.16 -5.10 13.33
N ARG A 55 -2.73 -4.52 12.27
CA ARG A 55 -4.09 -3.95 12.30
C ARG A 55 -5.14 -5.02 12.58
N ALA A 56 -5.02 -6.20 11.99
CA ALA A 56 -5.94 -7.31 12.22
C ALA A 56 -5.87 -7.83 13.67
N ILE A 57 -4.67 -7.94 14.23
CA ILE A 57 -4.46 -8.29 15.65
C ILE A 57 -5.10 -7.25 16.55
N ARG A 58 -4.86 -5.96 16.30
CA ARG A 58 -5.45 -4.87 17.10
C ARG A 58 -6.97 -4.85 17.03
N ALA A 59 -7.55 -5.05 15.85
CA ALA A 59 -9.01 -5.13 15.70
C ALA A 59 -9.61 -6.30 16.49
N THR A 60 -8.96 -7.47 16.44
CA THR A 60 -9.38 -8.65 17.20
C THR A 60 -9.24 -8.43 18.70
N ALA A 61 -8.13 -7.83 19.15
CA ALA A 61 -7.90 -7.51 20.56
C ALA A 61 -8.94 -6.52 21.11
N LEU A 62 -9.29 -5.47 20.34
CA LEU A 62 -10.34 -4.52 20.70
C LEU A 62 -11.71 -5.19 20.79
N ARG A 63 -12.06 -6.06 19.82
CA ARG A 63 -13.31 -6.81 19.84
C ARG A 63 -13.41 -7.74 21.05
N ASN A 64 -12.33 -8.42 21.39
CA ASN A 64 -12.27 -9.30 22.57
C ASN A 64 -12.24 -8.53 23.90
N ALA A 65 -11.76 -7.28 23.91
CA ALA A 65 -11.83 -6.41 25.08
C ALA A 65 -13.25 -5.87 25.29
N ALA A 66 -13.94 -5.47 24.21
CA ALA A 66 -15.33 -5.04 24.25
C ALA A 66 -16.28 -6.17 24.68
N GLY A 67 -16.10 -7.39 24.17
CA GLY A 67 -16.89 -8.56 24.59
C GLY A 67 -16.70 -8.92 26.07
N ARG A 68 -15.50 -8.72 26.62
CA ARG A 68 -15.23 -8.93 28.05
C ARG A 68 -15.77 -7.82 28.96
N MET A 69 -16.13 -6.66 28.41
CA MET A 69 -16.82 -5.59 29.15
C MET A 69 -18.33 -5.82 29.23
N ASP A 70 -18.92 -6.51 28.24
CA ASP A 70 -20.34 -6.93 28.25
C ASP A 70 -20.59 -8.17 29.11
N GLU A 71 -19.54 -8.97 29.38
CA GLU A 71 -19.56 -10.12 30.30
C GLU A 71 -19.07 -9.77 31.73
N GLY A 72 -19.31 -8.53 32.17
CA GLY A 72 -19.27 -8.18 33.60
C GLY A 72 -20.49 -8.77 34.34
N PRO A 73 -20.36 -9.13 35.63
CA PRO A 73 -21.32 -9.96 36.37
C PRO A 73 -22.73 -9.36 36.51
#